data_AF-A0A6G2HDW8-F1
#
_entry.id   AF-A0A6G2HDW8-F1
#
_cell.length_a   1.000
_cell.length_b   1.000
_cell.length_c   1.000
_cell.angle_alpha   90.00
_cell.angle_beta   90.00
_cell.angle_gamma   90.00
#
_symmetry.space_group_name_H-M   'P 1'
#
loop_
_entity.id
_entity.type
_entity.pdbx_description
1 polymer ?
#
loop_
_entity_poly.entity_id
_entity_poly.type
_entity_poly.pdbx_seq_one_letter_code
_entity_poly.pdbx_strand_id
1 'polypeptide(L)'
;MPTDHDHETGPDDGVDEFTAELDAARELLEGDDIEAVHVGVVRDGQVDTTFTQRTDDDPENEGLRALALLATHVQVVANEAGVDAATVAGDAATLAGQVERIPGRTDDLPEE
;
A
#
# COMPACT_ATOMS: atom_id res chain seq x y z
N MET A 1 6.63 47.07 7.72
CA MET A 1 7.29 45.99 8.48
C MET A 1 6.77 44.68 7.93
N PRO A 2 7.55 43.91 7.16
CA PRO A 2 7.19 42.54 6.82
C PRO A 2 7.64 41.62 7.97
N THR A 3 6.73 40.80 8.49
CA THR A 3 7.09 39.69 9.39
C THR A 3 7.20 38.44 8.52
N ASP A 4 8.45 38.06 8.27
CA ASP A 4 8.86 36.74 7.83
C ASP A 4 8.31 35.72 8.84
N HIS A 5 7.35 34.90 8.42
CA HIS A 5 6.99 33.70 9.18
C HIS A 5 7.83 32.57 8.61
N ASP A 6 9.00 32.38 9.23
CA ASP A 6 9.70 31.10 9.27
C ASP A 6 8.67 30.03 9.66
N HIS A 7 8.25 29.24 8.68
CA HIS A 7 7.49 28.02 8.94
C HIS A 7 8.53 26.97 9.38
N GLU A 8 8.89 27.02 10.65
CA GLU A 8 9.65 25.97 11.31
C GLU A 8 8.77 24.71 11.32
N THR A 9 8.92 23.86 10.30
CA THR A 9 8.31 22.53 10.27
C THR A 9 8.89 21.74 11.44
N GLY A 10 8.08 21.57 12.48
CA GLY A 10 8.45 20.90 13.70
C GLY A 10 8.36 19.38 13.55
N PRO A 11 9.10 18.60 14.35
CA PRO A 11 9.01 17.13 14.33
C PRO A 11 7.61 16.58 14.68
N ASP A 12 6.71 17.41 15.21
CA ASP A 12 5.32 17.06 15.50
C ASP A 12 4.40 17.11 14.25
N ASP A 13 4.71 17.90 13.22
CA ASP A 13 3.83 18.06 12.04
C ASP A 13 3.60 16.73 11.29
N GLY A 14 4.63 15.87 11.21
CA GLY A 14 4.52 14.55 10.57
C GLY A 14 3.79 13.49 11.43
N VAL A 15 3.77 13.66 12.76
CA VAL A 15 3.00 12.79 13.66
C VAL A 15 1.52 13.16 13.61
N ASP A 16 1.22 14.45 13.47
CA ASP A 16 -0.13 14.97 13.32
C ASP A 16 -0.74 14.60 11.97
N GLU A 17 0.01 14.69 10.86
CA GLU A 17 -0.44 14.22 9.54
C GLU A 17 -0.72 12.71 9.54
N PHE A 18 0.20 11.89 10.08
CA PHE A 18 -0.02 10.45 10.21
C PHE A 18 -1.28 10.11 11.02
N THR A 19 -1.50 10.82 12.13
CA THR A 19 -2.67 10.59 12.99
C THR A 19 -3.96 10.99 12.26
N ALA A 20 -3.96 12.14 11.58
CA ALA A 20 -5.10 12.60 10.79
C ALA A 20 -5.49 11.60 9.69
N GLU A 21 -4.50 11.08 8.96
CA GLU A 21 -4.75 10.15 7.86
C GLU A 21 -5.18 8.77 8.35
N LEU A 22 -4.65 8.34 9.51
CA LEU A 22 -5.12 7.12 10.18
C LEU A 22 -6.57 7.26 10.66
N ASP A 23 -6.96 8.42 11.19
CA ASP A 23 -8.34 8.66 11.62
C ASP A 23 -9.30 8.76 10.43
N ALA A 24 -8.90 9.41 9.34
CA ALA A 24 -9.66 9.43 8.09
C ALA A 24 -9.84 8.01 7.51
N ALA A 25 -8.78 7.20 7.53
CA ALA A 25 -8.87 5.80 7.12
C ALA A 25 -9.82 4.99 8.01
N ARG A 26 -9.85 5.24 9.32
CA ARG A 26 -10.81 4.58 10.24
C ARG A 26 -12.24 5.00 9.95
N GLU A 27 -12.50 6.27 9.71
CA GLU A 27 -13.83 6.78 9.35
C GLU A 27 -14.35 6.12 8.07
N LEU A 28 -13.50 5.94 7.05
CA LEU A 28 -13.86 5.21 5.83
C LEU A 28 -14.25 3.75 6.10
N LEU A 29 -13.68 3.10 7.13
CA LEU A 29 -13.99 1.72 7.50
C LEU A 29 -15.28 1.60 8.32
N GLU A 30 -15.82 2.69 8.85
CA GLU A 30 -17.10 2.70 9.60
C GLU A 30 -18.33 2.68 8.67
N GLY A 31 -18.15 2.85 7.35
CA GLY A 31 -19.23 2.81 6.36
C GLY A 31 -19.88 1.43 6.21
N ASP A 32 -21.21 1.36 6.26
CA ASP A 32 -21.98 0.12 6.08
C ASP A 32 -22.02 -0.36 4.60
N ASP A 33 -21.72 0.54 3.67
CA ASP A 33 -21.75 0.37 2.21
C ASP A 33 -20.43 -0.10 1.59
N ILE A 34 -19.44 -0.45 2.41
CA ILE A 34 -18.15 -0.95 1.91
C ILE A 34 -18.32 -2.34 1.28
N GLU A 35 -17.94 -2.45 0.00
CA GLU A 35 -18.03 -3.71 -0.77
C GLU A 35 -16.69 -4.46 -0.82
N ALA A 36 -15.56 -3.77 -0.69
CA ALA A 36 -14.23 -4.35 -0.69
C ALA A 36 -13.24 -3.51 0.13
N VAL A 37 -12.28 -4.19 0.76
CA VAL A 37 -11.23 -3.59 1.59
C VAL A 37 -9.89 -4.25 1.29
N HIS A 38 -8.87 -3.41 1.09
CA HIS A 38 -7.47 -3.79 1.08
C HIS A 38 -6.71 -2.96 2.12
N VAL A 39 -6.11 -3.59 3.12
CA VAL A 39 -5.31 -2.93 4.15
C VAL A 39 -3.90 -3.49 4.14
N GLY A 40 -2.89 -2.61 4.10
CA GLY A 40 -1.51 -2.93 4.37
C GLY A 40 -1.04 -2.21 5.63
N VAL A 41 -0.46 -2.93 6.58
CA VAL A 41 0.11 -2.37 7.82
C VAL A 41 1.59 -2.63 7.82
N VAL A 42 2.39 -1.56 7.98
CA VAL A 42 3.84 -1.66 8.15
C VAL A 42 4.17 -1.60 9.63
N ARG A 43 4.85 -2.63 10.15
CA ARG A 43 5.30 -2.71 11.54
C ARG A 43 6.66 -3.36 11.60
N ASP A 44 7.61 -2.71 12.28
CA ASP A 44 8.96 -3.25 12.49
C ASP A 44 9.65 -3.70 11.17
N GLY A 45 9.38 -3.00 10.07
CA GLY A 45 9.90 -3.32 8.73
C GLY A 45 9.23 -4.51 8.04
N GLN A 46 8.22 -5.13 8.66
CA GLN A 46 7.36 -6.14 8.05
C GLN A 46 6.07 -5.50 7.53
N VAL A 47 5.49 -6.08 6.48
CA VAL A 47 4.23 -5.63 5.88
C VAL A 47 3.21 -6.75 6.00
N ASP A 48 2.15 -6.50 6.76
CA ASP A 48 0.98 -7.37 6.86
C ASP A 48 -0.13 -6.84 5.96
N THR A 49 -0.57 -7.63 4.99
CA THR A 49 -1.65 -7.24 4.06
C THR A 49 -2.87 -8.14 4.24
N THR A 50 -4.07 -7.56 4.25
CA THR A 50 -5.34 -8.28 4.20
C THR A 50 -6.21 -7.72 3.09
N PHE A 51 -6.78 -8.62 2.30
CA PHE A 51 -7.78 -8.31 1.28
C PHE A 51 -9.06 -9.08 1.55
N THR A 52 -10.19 -8.39 1.55
CA THR A 52 -11.52 -9.01 1.65
C THR A 52 -12.51 -8.25 0.79
N GLN A 53 -13.44 -8.98 0.18
CA GLN A 53 -14.52 -8.41 -0.62
C GLN A 53 -15.81 -9.18 -0.34
N ARG A 54 -16.94 -8.49 -0.37
CA ARG A 54 -18.24 -9.15 -0.50
C ARG A 54 -18.32 -9.74 -1.90
N THR A 55 -18.54 -11.04 -1.99
CA THR A 55 -18.71 -11.72 -3.26
C THR A 55 -20.12 -11.42 -3.77
N ASP A 56 -20.24 -10.50 -4.72
CA ASP A 56 -21.31 -10.62 -5.71
C ASP A 56 -20.92 -11.76 -6.66
N ASP A 57 -21.87 -12.59 -7.10
CA ASP A 57 -21.70 -13.78 -7.96
C ASP A 57 -21.18 -13.47 -9.39
N ASP A 58 -20.37 -12.42 -9.57
CA ASP A 58 -19.92 -11.89 -10.86
C ASP A 58 -18.37 -11.80 -10.95
N PRO A 59 -17.69 -12.89 -11.36
CA PRO A 59 -16.23 -13.00 -11.31
C PRO A 59 -15.49 -12.05 -12.27
N GLU A 60 -16.16 -11.54 -13.32
CA GLU A 60 -15.58 -10.54 -14.22
C GLU A 60 -15.44 -9.17 -13.52
N ASN A 61 -16.39 -8.82 -12.66
CA ASN A 61 -16.33 -7.60 -11.85
C ASN A 61 -15.30 -7.70 -10.72
N GLU A 62 -15.08 -8.90 -10.17
CA GLU A 62 -14.04 -9.17 -9.16
C GLU A 62 -12.63 -8.87 -9.70
N GLY A 63 -12.31 -9.38 -10.90
CA GLY A 63 -11.00 -9.13 -11.52
C GLY A 63 -10.77 -7.65 -11.85
N LEU A 64 -11.78 -6.95 -12.34
CA LEU A 64 -11.69 -5.51 -12.64
C LEU A 64 -11.54 -4.66 -11.37
N ARG A 65 -12.20 -5.02 -10.26
CA ARG A 65 -12.05 -4.35 -8.96
C ARG A 65 -10.65 -4.55 -8.39
N ALA A 66 -10.14 -5.77 -8.42
CA ALA A 66 -8.76 -6.05 -7.99
C ALA A 66 -7.74 -5.26 -8.83
N LEU A 67 -7.93 -5.18 -10.15
CA LEU A 67 -7.09 -4.37 -11.04
C LEU A 67 -7.21 -2.87 -10.76
N ALA A 68 -8.41 -2.35 -10.45
CA ALA A 68 -8.61 -0.96 -10.08
C ALA A 68 -7.91 -0.59 -8.77
N LEU A 69 -7.95 -1.48 -7.77
CA LEU A 69 -7.21 -1.32 -6.51
C LEU A 69 -5.69 -1.35 -6.75
N LEU A 70 -5.21 -2.29 -7.55
CA LEU A 70 -3.80 -2.36 -7.92
C LEU A 70 -3.36 -1.09 -8.66
N ALA A 71 -4.15 -0.61 -9.62
CA ALA A 71 -3.85 0.60 -10.38
C ALA A 71 -3.77 1.83 -9.45
N THR A 72 -4.69 1.92 -8.49
CA THR A 72 -4.67 2.98 -7.46
C THR A 72 -3.38 2.92 -6.65
N HIS A 73 -3.00 1.72 -6.21
CA HIS A 73 -1.78 1.53 -5.42
C HIS A 73 -0.50 1.88 -6.21
N VAL A 74 -0.42 1.43 -7.47
CA VAL A 74 0.69 1.77 -8.37
C VAL A 74 0.81 3.29 -8.55
N GLN A 75 -0.31 4.00 -8.66
CA GLN A 75 -0.30 5.45 -8.82
C GLN A 75 0.23 6.18 -7.58
N VAL A 76 -0.14 5.72 -6.37
CA VAL A 76 0.37 6.27 -5.10
C VAL A 76 1.89 6.10 -5.03
N VAL A 77 2.38 4.88 -5.22
CA VAL A 77 3.82 4.58 -5.18
C VAL A 77 4.60 5.35 -6.25
N ALA A 78 4.03 5.49 -7.45
CA ALA A 78 4.64 6.27 -8.52
C ALA A 78 4.84 7.75 -8.14
N ASN A 79 3.81 8.36 -7.54
CA ASN A 79 3.89 9.74 -7.08
C ASN A 79 4.93 9.91 -5.96
N GLU A 80 4.99 8.98 -5.01
CA GLU A 80 5.96 9.01 -3.89
C GLU A 80 7.41 8.79 -4.36
N ALA A 81 7.61 7.86 -5.30
CA ALA A 81 8.93 7.53 -5.85
C ALA A 81 9.39 8.52 -6.94
N GLY A 82 8.50 9.39 -7.43
CA GLY A 82 8.80 10.33 -8.51
C GLY A 82 9.09 9.65 -9.85
N VAL A 83 8.44 8.52 -10.12
CA VAL A 83 8.62 7.72 -11.36
C VAL A 83 7.27 7.48 -12.03
N ASP A 84 7.30 7.01 -13.29
CA ASP A 84 6.08 6.65 -14.01
C ASP A 84 5.42 5.38 -13.44
N ALA A 85 4.08 5.35 -13.43
CA ALA A 85 3.29 4.20 -13.00
C ALA A 85 3.67 2.89 -13.73
N ALA A 86 4.05 2.97 -15.01
CA ALA A 86 4.50 1.81 -15.77
C ALA A 86 5.80 1.20 -15.23
N THR A 87 6.72 2.02 -14.72
CA THR A 87 7.96 1.57 -14.09
C THR A 87 7.67 0.82 -12.80
N VAL A 88 6.83 1.38 -11.93
CA VAL A 88 6.40 0.73 -10.68
C VAL A 88 5.73 -0.61 -10.96
N ALA A 89 4.82 -0.68 -11.94
CA ALA A 89 4.16 -1.92 -12.30
C ALA A 89 5.16 -2.99 -12.80
N GLY A 90 6.18 -2.59 -13.58
CA GLY A 90 7.24 -3.49 -14.06
C GLY A 90 8.13 -4.01 -12.94
N ASP A 91 8.52 -3.15 -12.01
CA ASP A 91 9.34 -3.52 -10.85
C ASP A 91 8.57 -4.43 -9.90
N ALA A 92 7.30 -4.12 -9.63
CA ALA A 92 6.40 -4.97 -8.83
C ALA A 92 6.24 -6.36 -9.45
N ALA A 93 6.04 -6.44 -10.78
CA ALA A 93 5.98 -7.72 -11.48
C ALA A 93 7.29 -8.51 -11.39
N THR A 94 8.44 -7.81 -11.46
CA THR A 94 9.77 -8.42 -11.29
C THR A 94 9.95 -8.99 -9.89
N LEU A 95 9.58 -8.24 -8.85
CA LEU A 95 9.63 -8.67 -7.45
C LEU A 95 8.70 -9.85 -7.20
N ALA A 96 7.46 -9.81 -7.69
CA ALA A 96 6.51 -10.92 -7.57
C ALA A 96 7.08 -12.24 -8.14
N GLY A 97 7.70 -12.18 -9.32
CA GLY A 97 8.36 -13.34 -9.94
C GLY A 97 9.61 -13.84 -9.19
N GLN A 98 10.20 -13.04 -8.31
CA GLN A 98 11.30 -13.45 -7.43
C GLN A 98 10.78 -14.12 -6.15
N VAL A 99 9.64 -13.68 -5.61
CA VAL A 99 9.00 -14.28 -4.43
C VAL A 99 8.52 -15.70 -4.73
N GLU A 100 7.97 -15.96 -5.93
CA GLU A 100 7.68 -17.33 -6.41
C GLU A 100 8.94 -18.22 -6.50
N ARG A 101 10.13 -17.63 -6.54
CA ARG A 101 11.42 -18.34 -6.60
C ARG A 101 12.10 -18.45 -5.24
N ILE A 102 11.47 -18.13 -4.12
CA ILE A 102 12.05 -18.43 -2.81
C ILE A 102 11.89 -19.94 -2.55
N PRO A 103 12.96 -20.75 -2.56
CA PRO A 103 12.86 -22.09 -2.02
C PRO A 103 12.53 -21.94 -0.54
N GLY A 104 11.36 -22.45 -0.15
CA GLY A 104 11.00 -22.57 1.25
C GLY A 104 11.89 -23.61 1.92
N ARG A 105 13.11 -23.24 2.30
CA ARG A 105 13.91 -23.77 3.43
C ARG A 105 15.33 -23.23 3.40
N THR A 106 15.80 -22.81 4.56
CA THR A 106 17.22 -22.60 4.90
C THR A 106 18.04 -23.90 4.96
N ASP A 107 17.40 -25.07 4.85
CA ASP A 107 18.04 -26.40 4.83
C ASP A 107 18.58 -26.85 3.45
N ASP A 108 18.40 -26.05 2.39
CA ASP A 108 18.93 -26.34 1.04
C ASP A 108 20.34 -25.76 0.80
N LEU A 109 20.97 -25.20 1.85
CA LEU A 109 22.37 -24.82 1.80
C LEU A 109 23.23 -26.08 1.94
N PRO A 110 24.12 -26.40 0.97
CA PRO A 110 25.05 -27.52 1.14
C PRO A 110 25.95 -27.25 2.33
N GLU A 111 26.04 -28.22 3.24
CA GLU A 111 27.00 -28.21 4.35
C GLU A 111 28.43 -28.23 3.77
N GLU A 112 29.26 -27.26 4.15
CA GLU A 112 30.69 -27.24 3.83
C GLU A 112 31.49 -28.30 4.60
#